data_AF-A0A532F7P2-F1
#
_entry.id   AF-A0A532F7P2-F1
#
_cell.length_a   1.000
_cell.length_b   1.000
_cell.length_c   1.000
_cell.angle_alpha   90.00
_cell.angle_beta   90.00
_cell.angle_gamma   90.00
#
_symmetry.space_group_name_H-M   'P 1'
#
loop_
_entity.id
_entity.type
_entity.pdbx_description
1 polymer ?
#
loop_
_entity_poly.entity_id
_entity_poly.type
_entity_poly.pdbx_seq_one_letter_code
_entity_poly.pdbx_strand_id
1 'polypeptide(L)' 'MRAIQLNRFGGPDVLDMVAVPKPEPQAGEVLVRVRAAGVNFFE' A
#
# COMPACT_ATOMS: atom_id res chain seq x y z
N MET A 1 2.55 -8.58 5.50
CA MET A 1 1.89 -8.45 4.19
C MET A 1 2.78 -7.69 3.24
N ARG A 2 2.53 -7.80 1.92
CA ARG A 2 3.25 -6.99 0.91
C ARG A 2 2.54 -5.66 0.71
N ALA A 3 3.29 -4.58 0.55
CA ALA A 3 2.78 -3.24 0.26
C ALA A 3 3.67 -2.57 -0.79
N ILE A 4 3.10 -1.64 -1.56
CA ILE A 4 3.86 -0.73 -2.40
C ILE A 4 4.11 0.55 -1.58
N GLN A 5 5.36 0.98 -1.46
CA GLN A 5 5.76 2.13 -0.66
C GLN A 5 6.55 3.15 -1.50
N LEU A 6 6.26 4.43 -1.29
CA LEU A 6 7.04 5.54 -1.83
C LEU A 6 7.92 6.09 -0.72
N ASN A 7 9.22 5.79 -0.77
CA ASN A 7 10.19 6.17 0.27
C ASN A 7 10.98 7.45 -0.05
N ARG A 8 10.82 7.98 -1.27
CA ARG A 8 11.42 9.24 -1.73
C ARG A 8 10.55 9.83 -2.85
N PHE A 9 10.62 11.14 -3.06
CA PHE A 9 9.94 11.78 -4.19
C PHE A 9 10.52 11.30 -5.52
N GLY A 10 9.65 11.09 -6.52
CA GLY A 10 10.02 10.70 -7.87
C GLY A 10 8.83 10.12 -8.64
N GLY A 11 9.09 9.67 -9.87
CA GLY A 11 8.11 8.94 -10.68
C GLY A 11 7.98 7.47 -10.27
N PRO A 12 7.23 6.64 -11.02
CA PRO A 12 6.91 5.26 -10.65
C PRO A 12 8.11 4.37 -10.29
N ASP A 13 9.30 4.67 -10.81
CA ASP A 13 10.54 3.94 -10.53
C ASP A 13 11.00 4.01 -9.05
N VAL A 14 10.38 4.86 -8.24
CA VAL A 14 10.65 4.95 -6.80
C VAL A 14 9.71 4.09 -5.93
N LEU A 15 8.76 3.39 -6.56
CA LEU A 15 7.83 2.51 -5.86
C LEU A 15 8.49 1.16 -5.53
N ASP A 16 8.59 0.86 -4.25
CA ASP A 16 9.19 -0.38 -3.76
C ASP A 16 8.13 -1.33 -3.22
N MET A 17 8.20 -2.61 -3.61
CA MET A 17 7.42 -3.66 -2.96
C MET A 17 8.13 -4.10 -1.68
N VAL A 18 7.54 -3.79 -0.53
CA VAL A 18 8.10 -4.08 0.79
C VAL A 18 7.24 -5.07 1.57
N ALA A 19 7.87 -5.78 2.51
CA ALA A 19 7.16 -6.55 3.51
C ALA A 19 6.93 -5.69 4.76
N VAL A 20 5.68 -5.62 5.23
CA VAL A 20 5.29 -4.90 6.45
C VAL A 20 4.49 -5.81 7.38
N PRO A 21 4.41 -5.54 8.70
CA PRO A 21 3.51 -6.25 9.59
C PRO A 21 2.05 -6.22 9.09
N LYS A 22 1.27 -7.25 9.41
CA LYS A 22 -0.17 -7.23 9.13
C LYS A 22 -0.82 -6.28 10.14
N PRO A 23 -1.64 -5.29 9.71
CA PRO A 23 -2.30 -4.39 10.63
C PRO A 23 -3.41 -5.10 11.42
N GLU A 24 -3.67 -4.62 12.63
CA GLU A 24 -4.76 -5.05 13.50
C GLU A 24 -5.79 -3.91 13.60
N PRO A 25 -7.04 -4.13 13.13
CA PRO A 25 -8.06 -3.08 13.14
C PRO A 25 -8.48 -2.73 14.57
N GLN A 26 -8.72 -1.44 14.82
CA GLN A 26 -9.25 -0.92 16.09
C GLN A 26 -10.79 -0.84 16.07
N ALA A 27 -11.37 -0.35 17.17
CA ALA A 27 -12.81 -0.13 17.25
C ALA A 27 -13.29 0.84 16.16
N GLY A 28 -14.22 0.37 15.32
CA GLY A 28 -14.74 1.13 14.18
C GLY A 28 -14.00 0.92 12.85
N GLU A 29 -12.93 0.13 12.83
CA GLU A 29 -12.17 -0.17 11.62
C GLU A 29 -12.48 -1.57 11.06
N VAL A 30 -12.17 -1.76 9.77
CA VAL A 30 -12.23 -3.07 9.13
C VAL A 30 -10.93 -3.37 8.41
N LEU A 31 -10.45 -4.61 8.49
CA LEU A 31 -9.29 -5.07 7.74
C LEU A 31 -9.73 -5.68 6.40
N VAL A 32 -9.34 -5.04 5.30
CA VAL A 32 -9.69 -5.49 3.94
C VAL A 32 -8.54 -6.28 3.32
N ARG A 33 -8.85 -7.46 2.78
CA ARG A 33 -7.90 -8.21 1.94
C ARG A 33 -7.99 -7.72 0.49
N VAL A 34 -7.02 -6.91 0.09
CA VAL A 34 -6.89 -6.41 -1.29
C VAL A 34 -6.60 -7.56 -2.26
N ARG A 35 -7.46 -7.73 -3.28
CA ARG A 35 -7.24 -8.68 -4.40
C ARG A 35 -6.70 -7.99 -5.65
N ALA A 36 -7.06 -6.72 -5.85
CA ALA A 36 -6.60 -5.88 -6.93
C ALA A 36 -6.60 -4.42 -6.48
N ALA A 37 -5.74 -3.60 -7.10
CA ALA A 37 -5.72 -2.15 -6.96
C ALA A 37 -5.70 -1.54 -8.37
N GLY A 38 -6.40 -0.43 -8.56
CA GLY A 38 -6.33 0.36 -9.79
C GLY A 38 -5.10 1.27 -9.77
N VAL A 39 -4.64 1.67 -10.97
CA VAL A 39 -3.62 2.70 -11.15
C VAL A 39 -4.27 3.91 -11.80
N ASN A 40 -4.05 5.10 -11.26
CA ASN A 40 -4.64 6.36 -11.72
C ASN A 40 -3.56 7.36 -12.16
N PHE A 41 -3.97 8.37 -12.95
CA PHE A 41 -3.05 9.37 -13.51
C PHE A 41 -2.43 10.32 -12.46
N PHE A 42 -3.09 10.51 -11.32
CA PHE A 42 -2.65 11.42 -10.25
C PHE A 42 -1.86 10.72 -9.13
N GLU A 43 -1.53 9.44 -9.30
CA GLU A 43 -0.75 8.64 -8.32
C GLU A 43 0.75 8.89 -8.41
#